data_AF-A0A5C0XR83-F1
#
_entry.id   AF-A0A5C0XR83-F1
#
_cell.length_a   1.000
_cell.length_b   1.000
_cell.length_c   1.000
_cell.angle_alpha   90.00
_cell.angle_beta   90.00
_cell.angle_gamma   90.00
#
_symmetry.space_group_name_H-M   'P 1'
#
loop_
_entity.id
_entity.type
_entity.pdbx_description
1 polymer ?
#
loop_
_entity_poly.entity_id
_entity_poly.type
_entity_poly.pdbx_seq_one_letter_code
_entity_poly.pdbx_strand_id
1 'polypeptide(L)'
;MAIMRLWHGRIPREKGDAYERFLIERAVLDYSSVGGLLKLYFTRRDEDNETHFLLVTIWDSWESIKKFAGENPELAKYYLEDDKFLLEKEKYVQHYEIFYER
;
A
#
# COMPACT_ATOMS: atom_id res chain seq x y z
N MET A 1 -18.30 -8.67 -1.65
CA MET A 1 -18.34 -7.21 -1.37
C MET A 1 -16.94 -6.69 -1.57
N ALA A 2 -16.79 -5.52 -2.20
CA ALA A 2 -15.46 -4.96 -2.42
C ALA A 2 -14.81 -4.56 -1.08
N ILE A 3 -13.48 -4.69 -1.02
CA ILE A 3 -12.70 -4.48 0.19
C ILE A 3 -11.65 -3.41 -0.10
N MET A 4 -11.62 -2.38 0.73
CA MET A 4 -10.55 -1.40 0.76
C MET A 4 -9.44 -1.90 1.69
N ARG A 5 -8.21 -1.99 1.18
CA ARG A 5 -7.01 -2.29 1.96
C ARG A 5 -6.11 -1.06 2.00
N LEU A 6 -5.76 -0.65 3.22
CA LEU A 6 -4.93 0.51 3.53
C LEU A 6 -3.59 0.06 4.09
N TRP A 7 -2.51 0.48 3.44
CA TRP A 7 -1.17 0.41 3.99
C TRP A 7 -0.63 1.82 4.21
N HIS A 8 0.08 2.02 5.31
CA HIS A 8 0.68 3.30 5.65
C HIS A 8 2.18 3.12 5.92
N GLY A 9 2.97 4.06 5.43
CA GLY A 9 4.41 4.11 5.66
C GLY A 9 4.88 5.53 5.89
N ARG A 10 5.82 5.68 6.81
CA ARG A 10 6.47 6.96 7.11
C ARG A 10 7.95 6.87 6.76
N ILE A 11 8.47 7.92 6.16
CA ILE A 11 9.88 8.04 5.77
C ILE A 11 10.40 9.42 6.17
N PRO A 12 11.73 9.61 6.30
CA PRO A 12 12.32 10.94 6.41
C PRO A 12 11.94 11.82 5.21
N ARG A 13 11.64 13.09 5.47
CA ARG A 13 11.16 14.06 4.47
C ARG A 13 12.05 14.13 3.24
N GLU A 14 13.37 14.11 3.44
CA GLU A 14 14.39 14.24 2.39
C GLU A 14 14.43 13.03 1.44
N LYS A 15 13.86 11.89 1.85
CA LYS A 15 13.77 10.69 1.03
C LYS A 15 12.46 10.60 0.23
N GLY A 16 11.52 11.54 0.43
CA GLY A 16 10.19 11.62 -0.18
C GLY A 16 10.14 11.21 -1.65
N ASP A 17 10.84 11.99 -2.47
CA ASP A 17 10.80 11.83 -3.93
C ASP A 17 11.46 10.54 -4.42
N ALA A 18 12.50 10.08 -3.72
CA ALA A 18 13.18 8.84 -4.05
C ALA A 18 12.29 7.63 -3.77
N TYR A 19 11.55 7.66 -2.66
CA TYR A 19 10.62 6.60 -2.33
C TYR A 19 9.40 6.58 -3.27
N GLU A 20 8.87 7.75 -3.63
CA GLU A 20 7.78 7.86 -4.62
C GLU A 20 8.16 7.22 -5.96
N ARG A 21 9.36 7.50 -6.49
CA ARG A 21 9.86 6.86 -7.71
C ARG A 21 9.96 5.34 -7.57
N PHE A 22 10.51 4.86 -6.45
CA PHE A 22 10.57 3.43 -6.16
C PHE A 22 9.18 2.79 -6.15
N LEU A 23 8.19 3.42 -5.51
CA LEU A 23 6.83 2.91 -5.46
C LEU A 23 6.22 2.83 -6.87
N ILE A 24 6.45 3.83 -7.73
CA ILE A 24 5.96 3.82 -9.12
C ILE A 24 6.63 2.71 -9.94
N GLU A 25 7.95 2.57 -9.86
CA GLU A 25 8.70 1.63 -10.69
C GLU A 25 8.52 0.17 -10.25
N ARG A 26 8.29 -0.07 -8.95
CA ARG A 26 8.24 -1.41 -8.38
C ARG A 26 6.86 -1.78 -7.87
N ALA A 27 6.33 -1.02 -6.91
CA ALA A 27 5.12 -1.39 -6.20
C ALA A 27 3.90 -1.32 -7.14
N VAL A 28 3.70 -0.23 -7.88
CA VAL A 28 2.55 -0.08 -8.79
C VAL A 28 2.42 -1.26 -9.76
N LEU A 29 3.54 -1.74 -10.31
CA LEU A 29 3.54 -2.90 -11.22
C LEU A 29 3.13 -4.20 -10.51
N ASP A 30 3.63 -4.43 -9.30
CA ASP A 30 3.31 -5.61 -8.49
C ASP A 30 1.83 -5.63 -8.09
N TYR A 31 1.30 -4.51 -7.58
CA TYR A 31 -0.14 -4.38 -7.28
C TYR A 31 -1.01 -4.64 -8.52
N SER A 32 -0.65 -4.04 -9.65
CA SER A 32 -1.41 -4.14 -10.90
C SER A 32 -1.32 -5.52 -11.57
N SER A 33 -0.40 -6.38 -11.14
CA SER A 33 -0.22 -7.72 -11.71
C SER A 33 -1.27 -8.74 -11.24
N VAL A 34 -2.01 -8.43 -10.17
CA VAL A 34 -2.95 -9.36 -9.54
C VAL A 34 -4.38 -9.07 -9.98
N GLY A 35 -5.05 -10.09 -10.53
CA GLY A 35 -6.46 -10.01 -10.88
C GLY A 35 -7.35 -9.71 -9.67
N GLY A 36 -8.38 -8.89 -9.87
CA GLY A 36 -9.33 -8.48 -8.83
C GLY A 36 -9.00 -7.16 -8.13
N LEU A 37 -7.89 -6.50 -8.49
CA LEU A 37 -7.64 -5.11 -8.12
C LEU A 37 -8.54 -4.18 -8.95
N LEU A 38 -9.46 -3.48 -8.30
CA LEU A 38 -10.44 -2.58 -8.91
C LEU A 38 -9.91 -1.15 -9.02
N LYS A 39 -9.26 -0.65 -7.96
CA LYS A 39 -8.71 0.72 -7.90
C LYS A 39 -7.43 0.73 -7.09
N LEU A 40 -6.51 1.62 -7.48
CA LEU A 40 -5.18 1.76 -6.91
C LEU A 40 -4.84 3.23 -6.73
N TYR A 41 -4.55 3.63 -5.51
CA TYR A 41 -4.12 4.99 -5.20
C TYR A 41 -2.85 4.97 -4.37
N PHE A 42 -1.79 5.57 -4.91
CA PHE A 42 -0.59 5.91 -4.19
C PHE A 42 -0.71 7.36 -3.79
N THR A 43 -0.78 7.62 -2.49
CA THR A 43 -0.95 8.99 -1.97
C THR A 43 0.26 9.37 -1.12
N ARG A 44 0.50 10.67 -1.04
CA ARG A 44 1.61 11.26 -0.30
C ARG A 44 1.12 12.47 0.49
N ARG A 45 1.58 12.58 1.73
CA ARG A 45 1.42 13.78 2.56
C ARG A 45 2.75 14.12 3.18
N ASP A 46 3.24 15.31 2.87
CA ASP A 46 4.49 15.82 3.42
C ASP A 46 4.23 16.63 4.70
N GLU A 47 5.05 16.38 5.72
CA GLU A 47 5.12 17.14 6.97
C GLU A 47 6.55 17.69 7.15
N ASP A 48 6.84 18.34 8.27
CA ASP A 48 8.12 19.06 8.46
C ASP A 48 9.34 18.14 8.33
N ASN A 49 9.33 17.01 9.04
CA ASN A 49 10.48 16.09 9.11
C ASN A 49 10.21 14.73 8.45
N GLU A 50 8.97 14.47 8.06
CA GLU A 50 8.55 13.18 7.55
C GLU A 50 7.64 13.31 6.33
N THR A 51 7.63 12.27 5.51
CA THR A 51 6.64 12.08 4.46
C THR A 51 5.85 10.81 4.75
N HIS A 52 4.53 10.93 4.71
CA HIS A 52 3.59 9.83 4.84
C HIS A 52 3.15 9.35 3.45
N PHE A 53 3.14 8.04 3.26
CA PHE A 53 2.53 7.38 2.12
C PHE A 53 1.36 6.54 2.60
N LEU A 54 0.19 6.77 2.01
CA LEU A 54 -1.00 5.93 2.23
C LEU A 54 -1.36 5.28 0.90
N LEU A 55 -1.24 3.96 0.87
CA LEU A 55 -1.64 3.15 -0.28
C LEU A 55 -3.07 2.66 -0.06
N VAL A 56 -3.97 3.10 -0.93
CA VAL A 56 -5.38 2.73 -0.91
C VAL A 56 -5.63 1.81 -2.09
N THR A 57 -5.97 0.55 -1.80
CA THR A 57 -6.27 -0.46 -2.83
C THR A 57 -7.67 -1.00 -2.63
N ILE A 58 -8.42 -1.15 -3.72
CA ILE A 58 -9.79 -1.66 -3.71
C ILE A 58 -9.81 -3.00 -4.44
N TRP A 59 -10.28 -4.04 -3.77
CA TRP A 59 -10.28 -5.41 -4.28
C TRP A 59 -11.70 -5.96 -4.36
N ASP A 60 -11.96 -6.82 -5.33
CA ASP A 60 -13.27 -7.45 -5.53
C ASP A 60 -13.63 -8.49 -4.45
N SER A 61 -12.60 -9.07 -3.80
CA SER A 61 -12.74 -10.20 -2.89
C SER A 61 -11.51 -10.40 -1.99
N TRP A 62 -11.71 -11.09 -0.88
CA TRP A 62 -10.62 -11.54 0.00
C TRP A 62 -9.67 -12.52 -0.69
N GLU A 63 -10.16 -13.33 -1.64
CA GLU A 63 -9.30 -14.24 -2.41
C GLU A 63 -8.30 -13.48 -3.28
N SER A 64 -8.73 -12.39 -3.92
CA SER A 64 -7.82 -11.53 -4.69
C SER A 64 -6.77 -10.87 -3.79
N ILE A 65 -7.16 -10.43 -2.59
CA ILE A 65 -6.20 -9.91 -1.59
C ILE A 65 -5.20 -11.00 -1.18
N LYS A 66 -5.65 -12.23 -0.93
CA LYS A 66 -4.76 -13.35 -0.57
C LYS A 66 -3.78 -13.70 -1.70
N LYS A 67 -4.22 -13.65 -2.96
CA LYS A 67 -3.32 -13.82 -4.12
C LYS A 67 -2.23 -12.75 -4.16
N PHE A 68 -2.53 -11.53 -3.70
CA PHE A 68 -1.59 -10.41 -3.66
C PHE A 68 -0.66 -10.43 -2.43
N ALA A 69 -1.22 -10.64 -1.24
CA ALA A 69 -0.56 -10.45 0.06
C ALA A 69 -0.18 -11.78 0.76
N GLY A 70 -0.63 -12.92 0.25
CA GLY A 70 -0.45 -14.25 0.86
C GLY A 70 -1.60 -14.64 1.80
N GLU A 71 -1.40 -15.76 2.51
CA GLU A 71 -2.45 -16.39 3.34
C GLU A 71 -2.89 -15.55 4.55
N ASN A 72 -2.05 -14.61 5.00
CA ASN A 72 -2.33 -13.69 6.10
C ASN A 72 -2.49 -12.26 5.56
N PRO A 73 -3.62 -11.92 4.93
CA PRO A 73 -3.81 -10.67 4.21
C PRO A 73 -3.74 -9.42 5.10
N GLU A 74 -3.94 -9.58 6.41
CA GLU A 74 -3.78 -8.55 7.45
C GLU A 74 -2.33 -8.10 7.65
N LEU A 75 -1.34 -8.89 7.23
CA LEU A 75 0.05 -8.49 7.31
C LEU A 75 0.41 -7.50 6.21
N ALA A 76 1.24 -6.51 6.57
CA ALA A 76 1.82 -5.61 5.60
C ALA A 76 2.83 -6.36 4.70
N LYS A 77 2.69 -6.18 3.39
CA LYS A 77 3.61 -6.68 2.38
C LYS A 77 4.69 -5.62 2.17
N TYR A 78 5.95 -6.00 2.38
CA TYR A 78 7.11 -5.14 2.21
C TYR A 78 8.05 -5.68 1.12
N TYR A 79 8.75 -4.77 0.48
CA TYR A 79 9.88 -5.01 -0.40
C TYR A 79 11.20 -4.86 0.36
N LEU A 80 12.28 -5.44 -0.16
CA LEU A 80 13.61 -5.32 0.48
C LEU A 80 14.11 -3.87 0.48
N GLU A 81 13.73 -3.10 -0.54
CA GLU A 81 14.09 -1.70 -0.68
C GLU A 81 13.45 -0.83 0.40
N ASP A 82 12.30 -1.22 0.96
CA ASP A 82 11.60 -0.46 2.00
C ASP A 82 12.47 -0.23 3.24
N ASP A 83 13.39 -1.16 3.56
CA ASP A 83 14.33 -1.02 4.68
C ASP A 83 15.28 0.19 4.54
N LYS A 84 15.44 0.73 3.33
CA LYS A 84 16.27 1.91 3.07
C LYS A 84 15.52 3.22 3.36
N PHE A 85 14.19 3.17 3.43
CA PHE A 85 13.34 4.35 3.46
C PHE A 85 12.53 4.46 4.74
N LEU A 86 11.87 3.39 5.15
CA LEU A 86 10.88 3.40 6.22
C LEU A 86 11.50 3.69 7.59
N LEU A 87 10.88 4.62 8.32
CA LEU A 87 11.18 4.87 9.72
C LEU A 87 10.70 3.71 10.60
N GLU A 88 9.58 3.11 10.22
CA GLU A 88 9.00 1.95 10.86
C GLU A 88 8.23 1.09 9.86
N LYS A 89 8.15 -0.21 10.16
CA LYS A 89 7.34 -1.18 9.42
C LYS A 89 6.14 -1.55 10.27
N GLU A 90 5.01 -0.90 10.02
CA GLU A 90 3.73 -1.28 10.61
C GLU A 90 3.43 -2.75 10.29
N LYS A 91 3.12 -3.55 11.31
CA LYS A 91 2.92 -4.98 11.12
C LYS A 91 1.65 -5.30 10.33
N TYR A 92 0.61 -4.50 10.53
CA TYR A 92 -0.74 -4.78 10.04
C TYR A 92 -1.23 -3.70 9.11
N VAL A 93 -2.00 -4.11 8.11
CA VAL A 93 -2.81 -3.22 7.26
C VAL A 93 -4.25 -3.20 7.73
N GLN A 94 -4.97 -2.15 7.35
CA GLN A 94 -6.39 -2.04 7.66
C GLN A 94 -7.23 -2.47 6.46
N HIS A 95 -8.32 -3.19 6.75
CA HIS A 95 -9.30 -3.59 5.76
C HIS A 95 -10.67 -3.03 6.11
N TYR A 96 -11.38 -2.55 5.11
CA TYR A 96 -12.74 -2.04 5.24
C TYR A 96 -13.61 -2.64 4.16
N GLU A 97 -14.78 -3.14 4.56
CA GLU A 97 -15.81 -3.52 3.62
C GLU A 97 -16.49 -2.28 3.04
N ILE A 98 -16.58 -2.21 1.72
CA ILE A 98 -17.19 -1.08 1.03
C ILE A 98 -18.69 -1.35 0.91
N PHE A 99 -19.47 -0.70 1.77
CA PHE A 99 -20.93 -0.84 1.77
C PHE A 99 -21.62 0.00 0.68
N TYR A 100 -20.96 1.04 0.15
CA TYR A 100 -21.49 1.92 -0.90
C TYR A 100 -20.37 2.53 -1.74
N GLU A 101 -20.54 2.54 -3.06
CA GLU A 101 -19.68 3.17 -4.05
C GLU A 101 -20.56 3.68 -5.20
N ARG A 102 -20.22 4.83 -5.79
CA ARG A 102 -20.93 5.43 -6.93
C ARG A 102 -20.03 5.53 -8.14
#